data_AF-A0A401I4U7-F1
#
_entry.id   AF-A0A401I4U7-F1
#
_cell.length_a   1.000
_cell.length_b   1.000
_cell.length_c   1.000
_cell.angle_alpha   90.00
_cell.angle_beta   90.00
_cell.angle_gamma   90.00
#
_symmetry.space_group_name_H-M   'P 1'
#
loop_
_entity.id
_entity.type
_entity.pdbx_description
1 polymer ?
#
loop_
_entity_poly.entity_id
_entity_poly.type
_entity_poly.pdbx_seq_one_letter_code
_entity_poly.pdbx_strand_id
1 'polypeptide(L)' 'MKQNPLLYSVLGLMALVFGVVDYLLVNKTLGVVLSLGGLALILYGIARYRQVKNGR' A
#
# COMPACT_ATOMS: atom_id res chain seq x y z
N MET A 1 11.80 10.37 12.98
CA MET A 1 10.34 10.30 12.76
C MET A 1 9.88 8.91 13.20
N LYS A 2 8.93 8.79 14.15
CA LYS A 2 8.37 7.48 14.57
C LYS A 2 7.62 6.88 13.37
N GLN A 3 8.24 5.93 12.67
CA GLN A 3 7.61 5.21 11.56
C GLN A 3 6.43 4.40 12.11
N ASN A 4 5.21 4.89 11.90
CA ASN A 4 4.00 4.21 12.35
C ASN A 4 3.65 3.11 11.32
N PRO A 5 3.74 1.82 11.65
CA PRO A 5 3.47 0.73 10.71
C PRO A 5 2.05 0.81 10.11
N LEU A 6 1.10 1.41 10.84
CA LEU A 6 -0.25 1.66 10.35
C LEU A 6 -0.28 2.61 9.14
N LEU A 7 0.61 3.60 9.10
CA LEU A 7 0.67 4.59 8.03
C LEU A 7 0.98 3.95 6.68
N TYR A 8 1.90 2.98 6.65
CA TYR A 8 2.26 2.26 5.42
C TYR A 8 1.10 1.43 4.88
N SER A 9 0.34 0.77 5.75
CA SER A 9 -0.85 0.02 5.35
C SER A 9 -1.95 0.92 4.80
N VAL A 10 -2.19 2.08 5.43
CA VAL A 10 -3.18 3.07 4.95
C VAL A 10 -2.77 3.67 3.62
N LEU A 11 -1.50 4.05 3.46
CA LEU A 11 -0.97 4.55 2.20
C LEU A 11 -1.04 3.50 1.09
N GLY A 12 -0.72 2.25 1.40
CA GLY A 12 -0.84 1.15 0.46
C GLY A 12 -2.29 0.91 0.02
N LEU A 13 -3.24 0.94 0.96
CA LEU A 13 -4.67 0.82 0.66
C LEU A 13 -5.15 1.97 -0.24
N MET A 14 -4.77 3.21 0.07
CA MET A 14 -5.11 4.38 -0.73
C MET A 14 -4.53 4.29 -2.15
N ALA A 15 -3.26 3.91 -2.29
CA ALA A 15 -2.63 3.71 -3.59
C ALA A 15 -3.31 2.61 -4.41
N LEU A 16 -3.78 1.54 -3.75
CA LEU A 16 -4.49 0.45 -4.41
C LEU A 16 -5.87 0.91 -4.90
N VAL A 17 -6.64 1.64 -4.08
CA VAL A 17 -7.93 2.21 -4.48
C VAL A 17 -7.77 3.18 -5.64
N PHE A 18 -6.82 4.12 -5.54
CA PHE A 18 -6.55 5.06 -6.63
C PHE A 18 -6.07 4.33 -7.89
N GLY A 19 -5.20 3.33 -7.77
CA GLY A 19 -4.73 2.53 -8.90
C GLY A 19 -5.86 1.80 -9.63
N VAL A 20 -6.82 1.24 -8.88
CA VAL A 20 -7.99 0.58 -9.46
C VAL A 20 -8.89 1.57 -10.20
N VAL A 21 -9.15 2.75 -9.61
CA VAL A 21 -9.94 3.81 -10.24
C VAL A 21 -9.25 4.32 -11.51
N ASP A 22 -7.94 4.57 -11.44
CA ASP A 22 -7.14 5.07 -12.56
C ASP A 22 -7.05 4.04 -13.71
N TYR A 23 -6.98 2.75 -13.36
CA TYR A 23 -7.05 1.64 -14.33
C TYR A 23 -8.36 1.62 -15.11
N LEU A 24 -9.47 1.90 -14.43
CA LEU A 24 -10.81 1.85 -15.01
C LEU A 24 -11.18 3.12 -15.80
N LEU A 25 -10.73 4.29 -15.35
CA LEU A 25 -11.25 5.58 -15.84
C LEU A 25 -10.26 6.40 -16.65
N VAL A 26 -8.95 6.26 -16.44
CA VAL A 26 -7.94 7.22 -16.95
C VAL A 26 -6.90 6.53 -17.82
N ASN A 27 -6.09 5.64 -17.23
CA ASN A 27 -4.99 5.00 -17.92
C ASN A 27 -4.67 3.63 -17.30
N LYS A 28 -4.91 2.57 -18.07
CA LYS A 28 -4.67 1.19 -17.66
C LYS A 28 -3.22 0.95 -17.21
N THR A 29 -2.24 1.53 -17.89
CA THR A 29 -0.83 1.32 -17.56
C THR A 29 -0.46 1.97 -16.22
N LEU A 30 -0.87 3.22 -15.99
CA LEU A 30 -0.63 3.90 -14.71
C LEU A 30 -1.39 3.24 -13.55
N GLY A 31 -2.64 2.85 -13.79
CA GLY A 31 -3.46 2.15 -12.80
C GLY A 31 -2.87 0.81 -12.38
N VAL A 32 -2.31 0.03 -13.30
CA VAL A 32 -1.60 -1.23 -12.97
C VAL A 32 -0.36 -0.96 -12.11
N VAL A 33 0.44 0.05 -12.47
CA VAL A 33 1.65 0.42 -11.71
C VAL A 33 1.29 0.88 -10.30
N LEU A 34 0.28 1.76 -10.14
CA LEU A 34 -0.19 2.21 -8.83
C LEU A 34 -0.75 1.06 -8.00
N SER A 35 -1.52 0.17 -8.61
CA SER A 35 -2.12 -0.98 -7.93
C SER A 35 -1.05 -1.93 -7.42
N LEU A 36 -0.06 -2.28 -8.24
CA LEU A 36 1.07 -3.12 -7.84
C LEU A 36 1.92 -2.47 -6.74
N GLY A 37 2.20 -1.16 -6.88
CA GLY A 37 2.93 -0.39 -5.87
C GLY A 37 2.19 -0.32 -4.53
N GLY A 38 0.87 -0.08 -4.56
CA GLY A 38 0.01 -0.08 -3.38
C GLY A 38 0.00 -1.43 -2.68
N LEU A 39 -0.11 -2.52 -3.45
CA LEU A 39 -0.11 -3.89 -2.93
C LEU A 39 1.23 -4.24 -2.25
N ALA A 40 2.36 -3.84 -2.85
CA ALA A 40 3.68 -3.99 -2.24
C ALA A 40 3.81 -3.22 -0.91
N LEU A 41 3.26 -2.00 -0.86
CA LEU A 41 3.23 -1.17 0.35
C LEU A 41 2.37 -1.77 1.46
N ILE A 42 1.22 -2.36 1.12
CA ILE A 42 0.38 -3.09 2.08
C ILE A 42 1.15 -4.28 2.66
N LEU A 43 1.78 -5.10 1.81
CA LEU A 43 2.57 -6.24 2.25
C LEU A 43 3.73 -5.83 3.16
N TYR A 44 4.45 -4.75 2.80
CA TYR A 44 5.52 -4.19 3.63
C TYR A 44 5.00 -3.66 4.97
N GLY A 45 3.88 -2.92 4.96
CA GLY A 45 3.24 -2.40 6.17
C GLY A 45 2.80 -3.52 7.13
N ILE A 46 2.20 -4.59 6.59
CA ILE A 46 1.80 -5.77 7.37
C ILE A 46 3.02 -6.52 7.91
N ALA A 47 4.06 -6.72 7.10
CA ALA A 47 5.28 -7.38 7.54
C ALA A 47 5.96 -6.61 8.68
N ARG A 48 6.06 -5.28 8.54
CA ARG A 48 6.59 -4.39 9.59
C ARG A 48 5.71 -4.39 10.83
N TYR A 49 4.39 -4.36 10.68
CA TYR A 49 3.45 -4.46 11.80
C TYR A 49 3.62 -5.77 12.57
N ARG A 50 3.75 -6.90 11.87
CA ARG A 50 4.03 -8.21 12.48
C ARG A 50 5.37 -8.25 13.20
N GLN A 51 6.42 -7.67 12.64
CA GLN A 51 7.73 -7.56 13.32
C GLN A 51 7.64 -6.74 14.61
N VAL A 52 6.90 -5.63 14.60
CA VAL A 52 6.70 -4.79 15.80
C VAL A 52 5.81 -5.49 16.83
N LYS A 53 4.83 -6.29 16.40
CA LYS A 53 3.93 -7.03 17.29
C LYS A 53 4.58 -8.29 17.88
N ASN A 54 5.38 -9.03 17.11
CA ASN A 54 6.07 -10.24 17.57
C ASN A 54 7.43 -9.95 18.25
N GLY A 55 7.96 -8.72 18.12
CA GLY A 55 9.15 -8.24 18.82
C GLY A 55 8.86 -7.61 20.20
N ARG A 56 7.62 -7.74 20.69
CA ARG A 56 7.20 -7.46 22.07
C ARG A 56 6.70 -8.75 22.69
#